data_AF-A0A351JZC7-F1
#
_entry.id   AF-A0A351JZC7-F1
#
_cell.length_a   1.000
_cell.length_b   1.000
_cell.length_c   1.000
_cell.angle_alpha   90.00
_cell.angle_beta   90.00
_cell.angle_gamma   90.00
#
_symmetry.space_group_name_H-M   'P 1'
#
loop_
_entity.id
_entity.type
_entity.pdbx_description
1 polymer ?
#
loop_
_entity_poly.entity_id
_entity_poly.type
_entity_poly.pdbx_seq_one_letter_code
_entity_poly.pdbx_strand_id
1 'polypeptide(L)'
;EMISVEIVDPDLCPRYCAGIITGVTIGSSPQWMQERLLAAGMRPINNIVDITNFVMLEYGQPLHAFDYEGIGGQRIIVRRAGDGEQLVTIDGEERRLSPGTLVIANEKYPVAIAGVMGGSESEVTERTTTILLEAANFNNGSIRRTSFGLGLVSEASSRFDKSLSPDLPMPAIRRAIGLMVELAGGKATRGIVDVYPGFAGESEPVLLTERRASQVLGMDFGIARIRQALESLGFECAPKSSSELSVSIPYWRTDVKMADDLVEEVARIIGYDEIPTTRLSGEIPHHEPAPLASLRERIRDILVGCGMQEIISYSLTSQHVLDRTRYSGETPIRVANPLSR
;
A
#
# COMPACT_ATOMS: atom_id res chain seq x y z
N GLU A 1 -9.65 6.81 -32.02
CA GLU A 1 -9.16 6.19 -30.77
C GLU A 1 -10.24 5.26 -30.26
N MET A 2 -9.88 4.10 -29.71
CA MET A 2 -10.90 3.14 -29.23
C MET A 2 -11.26 3.35 -27.75
N ILE A 3 -10.47 4.10 -26.98
CA ILE A 3 -10.84 4.52 -25.63
C ILE A 3 -10.23 5.87 -25.33
N SER A 4 -10.97 6.70 -24.60
CA SER A 4 -10.48 7.91 -23.94
C SER A 4 -10.52 7.73 -22.43
N VAL A 5 -9.55 8.31 -21.72
CA VAL A 5 -9.49 8.29 -20.26
C VAL A 5 -9.46 9.73 -19.77
N GLU A 6 -10.27 10.03 -18.77
CA GLU A 6 -10.28 11.30 -18.06
C GLU A 6 -10.14 11.02 -16.56
N ILE A 7 -9.25 11.77 -15.90
CA ILE A 7 -9.10 11.75 -14.44
C ILE A 7 -9.65 13.07 -13.90
N VAL A 8 -10.84 13.01 -13.31
CA VAL A 8 -11.51 14.17 -12.70
C VAL A 8 -10.91 14.49 -11.34
N ASP A 9 -10.52 13.45 -10.59
CA ASP A 9 -10.02 13.55 -9.22
C ASP A 9 -8.55 13.07 -9.13
N PRO A 10 -7.58 13.86 -9.63
CA PRO A 10 -6.16 13.46 -9.72
C PRO A 10 -5.49 13.29 -8.36
N ASP A 11 -6.05 13.86 -7.28
CA ASP A 11 -5.57 13.67 -5.93
C ASP A 11 -5.80 12.24 -5.40
N LEU A 12 -6.79 11.53 -5.97
CA LEU A 12 -7.09 10.14 -5.66
C LEU A 12 -6.56 9.16 -6.71
N CYS A 13 -6.34 9.62 -7.94
CA CYS A 13 -5.78 8.82 -9.04
C CYS A 13 -4.63 9.58 -9.73
N PRO A 14 -3.39 9.48 -9.21
CA PRO A 14 -2.25 10.16 -9.83
C PRO A 14 -2.00 9.75 -11.28
N ARG A 15 -2.20 8.48 -11.64
CA ARG A 15 -1.97 7.95 -12.98
C ARG A 15 -2.94 6.84 -13.35
N TYR A 16 -3.41 6.83 -14.59
CA TYR A 16 -4.23 5.76 -15.14
C TYR A 16 -3.74 5.38 -16.55
N CYS A 17 -3.38 4.12 -16.73
CA CYS A 17 -2.99 3.55 -18.01
C CYS A 17 -4.07 2.58 -18.50
N ALA A 18 -4.41 2.66 -19.79
CA ALA A 18 -5.37 1.78 -20.43
C ALA A 18 -4.86 1.25 -21.78
N GLY A 19 -4.95 -0.07 -21.99
CA GLY A 19 -4.60 -0.74 -23.24
C GLY A 19 -5.76 -1.59 -23.73
N ILE A 20 -5.93 -1.68 -25.05
CA ILE A 20 -6.97 -2.53 -25.66
C ILE A 20 -6.31 -3.71 -26.38
N ILE A 21 -6.85 -4.89 -26.13
CA ILE A 21 -6.48 -6.15 -26.78
C ILE A 21 -7.73 -6.73 -27.44
N THR A 22 -7.72 -6.88 -28.76
CA THR A 22 -8.86 -7.44 -29.52
C THR A 22 -8.62 -8.89 -29.93
N GLY A 23 -9.69 -9.65 -30.15
CA GLY A 23 -9.61 -11.03 -30.62
C GLY A 23 -8.99 -12.00 -29.61
N VAL A 24 -9.14 -11.73 -28.30
CA VAL A 24 -8.72 -12.70 -27.28
C VAL A 24 -9.63 -13.92 -27.30
N THR A 25 -9.07 -15.08 -26.97
CA THR A 25 -9.82 -16.32 -26.72
C THR A 25 -9.69 -16.67 -25.25
N ILE A 26 -10.82 -16.70 -24.54
CA ILE A 26 -10.86 -17.05 -23.13
C ILE A 26 -10.72 -18.57 -22.99
N GLY A 27 -9.86 -19.00 -22.07
CA GLY A 27 -9.60 -20.41 -21.81
C GLY A 27 -8.75 -20.60 -20.57
N SER A 28 -8.25 -21.82 -20.37
CA SER A 28 -7.35 -22.11 -19.26
C SER A 28 -5.96 -21.52 -19.48
N SER A 29 -5.36 -21.01 -18.42
CA SER A 29 -3.95 -20.57 -18.40
C SER A 29 -2.99 -21.75 -18.63
N PRO A 30 -1.77 -21.52 -19.12
CA PRO A 30 -0.77 -22.57 -19.18
C PRO A 30 -0.42 -23.08 -17.77
N GLN A 31 -0.06 -24.37 -17.68
CA GLN A 31 0.16 -25.07 -16.41
C GLN A 31 1.14 -24.33 -15.48
N TRP A 32 2.25 -23.83 -16.02
CA TRP A 32 3.26 -23.11 -15.23
C TRP A 32 2.70 -21.85 -14.54
N MET A 33 1.73 -21.17 -15.14
CA MET A 33 1.10 -19.96 -14.57
C MET A 33 0.14 -20.36 -13.46
N GLN A 34 -0.67 -21.40 -13.71
CA GLN A 34 -1.58 -21.95 -12.71
C GLN A 34 -0.82 -22.41 -11.45
N GLU A 35 0.29 -23.12 -11.63
CA GLU A 35 1.13 -23.61 -10.53
C GLU A 35 1.73 -22.47 -9.70
N ARG A 36 2.18 -21.39 -10.35
CA ARG A 36 2.72 -20.21 -9.65
C ARG A 36 1.64 -19.44 -8.89
N LEU A 37 0.44 -19.30 -9.47
CA LEU A 37 -0.70 -18.68 -8.80
C LEU A 37 -1.12 -19.49 -7.56
N LEU A 38 -1.25 -20.81 -7.71
CA LEU A 38 -1.57 -21.70 -6.59
C LEU A 38 -0.52 -21.64 -5.48
N ALA A 39 0.77 -21.63 -5.84
CA ALA A 39 1.87 -21.49 -4.88
C ALA A 39 1.83 -20.13 -4.13
N ALA A 40 1.28 -19.09 -4.75
CA ALA A 40 1.03 -17.79 -4.13
C ALA A 40 -0.34 -17.69 -3.43
N GLY A 41 -1.09 -18.79 -3.32
CA GLY A 41 -2.39 -18.83 -2.64
C GLY A 41 -3.57 -18.30 -3.47
N MET A 42 -3.40 -18.12 -4.78
CA MET A 42 -4.45 -17.65 -5.69
C MET A 42 -5.00 -18.81 -6.55
N ARG A 43 -6.32 -18.98 -6.56
CA ARG A 43 -6.98 -19.98 -7.42
C ARG A 43 -6.98 -19.50 -8.87
N PRO A 44 -6.45 -20.29 -9.83
CA PRO A 44 -6.56 -20.01 -11.26
C PRO A 44 -8.02 -19.97 -11.73
N ILE A 45 -8.34 -19.08 -12.65
CA ILE A 45 -9.71 -18.85 -13.16
C ILE A 45 -9.75 -19.03 -14.67
N ASN A 46 -9.12 -18.12 -15.40
CA ASN A 46 -8.97 -18.17 -16.86
C ASN A 46 -7.71 -17.38 -17.25
N ASN A 47 -7.23 -17.58 -18.47
CA ASN A 47 -6.01 -16.95 -18.99
C ASN A 47 -5.96 -15.42 -18.80
N ILE A 48 -7.05 -14.69 -18.97
CA ILE A 48 -7.06 -13.23 -18.80
C ILE A 48 -6.95 -12.81 -17.33
N VAL A 49 -7.78 -13.38 -16.46
CA VAL A 49 -7.79 -13.08 -15.02
C VAL A 49 -6.51 -13.57 -14.34
N ASP A 50 -5.97 -14.70 -14.79
CA ASP A 50 -4.72 -15.25 -14.29
C ASP A 50 -3.53 -14.42 -14.72
N ILE A 51 -3.53 -13.83 -15.92
CA ILE A 51 -2.48 -12.89 -16.35
C ILE A 51 -2.47 -11.64 -15.47
N THR A 52 -3.62 -11.03 -15.18
CA THR A 52 -3.65 -9.84 -14.31
C THR A 52 -3.16 -10.16 -12.89
N ASN A 53 -3.58 -11.30 -12.33
CA ASN A 53 -3.10 -11.78 -11.04
C ASN A 53 -1.60 -12.12 -11.05
N PHE A 54 -1.13 -12.80 -12.10
CA PHE A 54 0.27 -13.19 -12.24
C PHE A 54 1.17 -11.96 -12.34
N VAL A 55 0.82 -10.98 -13.17
CA VAL A 55 1.60 -9.75 -13.33
C VAL A 55 1.53 -8.89 -12.06
N MET A 56 0.41 -8.91 -11.33
CA MET A 56 0.33 -8.28 -10.01
C MET A 56 1.32 -8.89 -9.01
N LEU A 57 1.53 -10.22 -9.05
CA LEU A 57 2.55 -10.88 -8.23
C LEU A 57 3.98 -10.59 -8.74
N GLU A 58 4.18 -10.56 -10.05
CA GLU A 58 5.49 -10.36 -10.70
C GLU A 58 6.01 -8.91 -10.53
N TYR A 59 5.13 -7.91 -10.64
CA TYR A 59 5.49 -6.48 -10.59
C TYR A 59 5.01 -5.76 -9.32
N GLY A 60 4.14 -6.36 -8.53
CA GLY A 60 3.49 -5.68 -7.40
C GLY A 60 2.38 -4.69 -7.79
N GLN A 61 2.07 -4.56 -9.08
CA GLN A 61 1.05 -3.64 -9.60
C GLN A 61 -0.27 -4.38 -9.87
N PRO A 62 -1.36 -4.08 -9.15
CA PRO A 62 -2.67 -4.60 -9.50
C PRO A 62 -3.11 -4.13 -10.89
N LEU A 63 -3.69 -5.04 -11.66
CA LEU A 63 -4.30 -4.76 -12.95
C LEU A 63 -5.76 -5.20 -12.94
N HIS A 64 -6.58 -4.57 -13.77
CA HIS A 64 -7.95 -5.00 -13.98
C HIS A 64 -8.23 -5.19 -15.47
N ALA A 65 -8.90 -6.28 -15.82
CA ALA A 65 -9.35 -6.54 -17.18
C ALA A 65 -10.86 -6.38 -17.22
N PHE A 66 -11.33 -5.44 -18.04
CA PHE A 66 -12.74 -5.26 -18.32
C PHE A 66 -13.10 -5.93 -19.65
N ASP A 67 -14.30 -6.50 -19.74
CA ASP A 67 -14.94 -6.70 -21.04
C ASP A 67 -15.20 -5.31 -21.65
N TYR A 68 -14.54 -5.04 -22.78
CA TYR A 68 -14.62 -3.74 -23.43
C TYR A 68 -16.04 -3.37 -23.86
N GLU A 69 -16.87 -4.34 -24.25
CA GLU A 69 -18.26 -4.10 -24.61
C GLU A 69 -19.12 -3.87 -23.35
N GLY A 70 -18.81 -4.56 -22.25
CA GLY A 70 -19.48 -4.43 -20.95
C GLY A 70 -19.28 -3.08 -20.27
N ILE A 71 -18.27 -2.30 -20.65
CA ILE A 71 -18.08 -0.92 -20.15
C ILE A 71 -19.23 -0.02 -20.57
N GLY A 72 -19.93 -0.29 -21.67
CA GLY A 72 -21.07 0.52 -22.12
C GLY A 72 -20.69 1.90 -22.68
N GLY A 73 -19.44 2.08 -23.12
CA GLY A 73 -18.94 3.32 -23.74
C GLY A 73 -17.45 3.28 -24.07
N GLN A 74 -16.97 4.29 -24.80
CA GLN A 74 -15.56 4.43 -25.23
C GLN A 74 -14.80 5.50 -24.42
N ARG A 75 -15.27 5.75 -23.19
CA ARG A 75 -14.71 6.75 -22.29
C ARG A 75 -14.73 6.22 -20.87
N ILE A 76 -13.55 6.23 -20.24
CA ILE A 76 -13.36 5.99 -18.82
C ILE A 76 -13.22 7.34 -18.11
N ILE A 77 -13.98 7.52 -17.04
CA ILE A 77 -13.97 8.69 -16.17
C ILE A 77 -13.63 8.20 -14.77
N VAL A 78 -12.44 8.57 -14.28
CA VAL A 78 -11.99 8.26 -12.93
C VAL A 78 -12.39 9.43 -12.03
N ARG A 79 -13.37 9.19 -11.15
CA ARG A 79 -13.97 10.21 -10.30
C ARG A 79 -14.44 9.67 -8.97
N ARG A 80 -14.71 10.54 -8.02
CA ARG A 80 -15.43 10.23 -6.78
C ARG A 80 -16.85 9.76 -7.08
N ALA A 81 -17.35 8.88 -6.22
CA ALA A 81 -18.73 8.42 -6.26
C ALA A 81 -19.68 9.56 -5.89
N GLY A 82 -20.87 9.56 -6.51
CA GLY A 82 -21.99 10.38 -6.07
C GLY A 82 -22.52 9.91 -4.71
N ASP A 83 -23.25 10.77 -4.00
CA ASP A 83 -23.85 10.40 -2.72
C ASP A 83 -24.90 9.29 -2.90
N GLY A 84 -24.62 8.13 -2.31
CA GLY A 84 -25.47 6.95 -2.42
C GLY A 84 -25.48 6.32 -3.80
N GLU A 85 -24.49 6.62 -4.66
CA GLU A 85 -24.30 5.94 -5.94
C GLU A 85 -24.15 4.42 -5.71
N GLN A 86 -24.71 3.61 -6.60
CA GLN A 86 -24.80 2.16 -6.44
C GLN A 86 -24.03 1.44 -7.53
N LEU A 87 -23.43 0.30 -7.17
CA LEU A 87 -22.73 -0.59 -8.09
C LEU A 87 -22.92 -2.04 -7.63
N VAL A 88 -23.26 -2.93 -8.55
CA VAL A 88 -23.25 -4.38 -8.30
C VAL A 88 -21.86 -4.92 -8.62
N THR A 89 -21.15 -5.37 -7.59
CA THR A 89 -19.80 -5.93 -7.73
C THR A 89 -19.83 -7.36 -8.28
N ILE A 90 -18.68 -7.87 -8.74
CA ILE A 90 -18.55 -9.24 -9.31
C ILE A 90 -18.91 -10.37 -8.34
N ASP A 91 -19.00 -10.10 -7.04
CA ASP A 91 -19.53 -11.03 -6.03
C ASP A 91 -21.07 -11.10 -6.01
N GLY A 92 -21.75 -10.29 -6.82
CA GLY A 92 -23.20 -10.20 -6.92
C GLY A 92 -23.86 -9.31 -5.85
N GLU A 93 -23.07 -8.64 -5.00
CA GLU A 93 -23.61 -7.76 -3.97
C GLU A 93 -23.79 -6.32 -4.49
N GLU A 94 -24.93 -5.71 -4.19
CA GLU A 94 -25.17 -4.29 -4.44
C GLU A 94 -24.50 -3.43 -3.35
N ARG A 95 -23.60 -2.55 -3.76
CA ARG A 95 -22.82 -1.69 -2.87
C ARG A 95 -23.30 -0.25 -2.98
N ARG A 96 -23.68 0.35 -1.84
CA ARG A 96 -23.94 1.79 -1.73
C ARG A 96 -22.64 2.53 -1.41
N LEU A 97 -22.21 3.39 -2.32
CA LEU A 97 -20.92 4.06 -2.26
C LEU A 97 -21.04 5.39 -1.50
N SER A 98 -19.99 5.70 -0.74
CA SER A 98 -19.87 6.99 -0.05
C SER A 98 -19.17 8.00 -0.97
N PRO A 99 -19.45 9.33 -0.84
CA PRO A 99 -18.85 10.36 -1.70
C PRO A 99 -17.31 10.40 -1.73
N GLY A 100 -16.63 9.81 -0.74
CA GLY A 100 -15.17 9.71 -0.69
C GLY A 100 -14.59 8.49 -1.44
N THR A 101 -15.45 7.63 -1.99
CA THR A 101 -15.05 6.41 -2.72
C THR A 101 -14.66 6.79 -4.14
N LEU A 102 -13.49 6.35 -4.59
CA LEU A 102 -13.09 6.51 -5.99
C LEU A 102 -13.73 5.40 -6.84
N VAL A 103 -14.32 5.78 -7.97
CA VAL A 103 -14.91 4.86 -8.94
C VAL A 103 -14.28 5.06 -10.32
N ILE A 104 -14.30 3.99 -11.08
CA ILE A 104 -14.07 4.01 -12.52
C ILE A 104 -15.45 3.96 -13.14
N ALA A 105 -15.79 4.95 -13.97
CA ALA A 105 -17.11 5.10 -14.55
C ALA A 105 -17.04 5.28 -16.07
N ASN A 106 -18.15 4.97 -16.73
CA ASN A 106 -18.40 5.50 -18.07
C ASN A 106 -19.17 6.84 -17.97
N GLU A 107 -19.76 7.31 -19.06
CA GLU A 107 -20.52 8.57 -19.08
C GLU A 107 -21.85 8.54 -18.29
N LYS A 108 -22.30 7.36 -17.85
CA LYS A 108 -23.63 7.14 -17.26
C LYS A 108 -23.58 6.55 -15.85
N TYR A 109 -22.71 5.58 -15.59
CA TYR A 109 -22.69 4.79 -14.35
C TYR A 109 -21.28 4.28 -14.01
N PRO A 110 -21.01 3.95 -12.74
CA PRO A 110 -19.76 3.32 -12.33
C PRO A 110 -19.67 1.90 -12.90
N VAL A 111 -18.46 1.49 -13.27
CA VAL A 111 -18.14 0.13 -13.75
C VAL A 111 -17.21 -0.61 -12.79
N ALA A 112 -16.52 0.10 -11.88
CA ALA A 112 -15.74 -0.52 -10.81
C ALA A 112 -15.53 0.42 -9.62
N ILE A 113 -15.29 -0.18 -8.45
CA ILE A 113 -14.73 0.50 -7.28
C ILE A 113 -13.22 0.49 -7.45
N ALA A 114 -12.64 1.67 -7.71
CA ALA A 114 -11.24 1.81 -8.11
C ALA A 114 -10.31 1.14 -7.09
N GLY A 115 -9.44 0.24 -7.56
CA GLY A 115 -8.47 -0.49 -6.75
C GLY A 115 -9.03 -1.45 -5.70
N VAL A 116 -10.35 -1.69 -5.69
CA VAL A 116 -11.01 -2.58 -4.71
C VAL A 116 -11.67 -3.77 -5.41
N MET A 117 -12.65 -3.52 -6.29
CA MET A 117 -13.42 -4.58 -6.94
C MET A 117 -14.09 -4.09 -8.22
N GLY A 118 -14.10 -4.95 -9.25
CA GLY A 118 -14.81 -4.70 -10.51
C GLY A 118 -16.33 -4.81 -10.36
N GLY A 119 -17.06 -4.15 -11.25
CA GLY A 119 -18.50 -4.32 -11.44
C GLY A 119 -18.81 -5.54 -12.31
N SER A 120 -19.95 -6.17 -12.03
CA SER A 120 -20.42 -7.39 -12.72
C SER A 120 -20.68 -7.19 -14.22
N GLU A 121 -21.23 -6.04 -14.63
CA GLU A 121 -21.57 -5.76 -16.04
C GLU A 121 -20.34 -5.69 -16.97
N SER A 122 -19.17 -5.37 -16.41
CA SER A 122 -17.91 -5.27 -17.16
C SER A 122 -16.96 -6.44 -16.90
N GLU A 123 -17.43 -7.51 -16.25
CA GLU A 123 -16.63 -8.69 -15.94
C GLU A 123 -16.24 -9.45 -17.22
N VAL A 124 -15.00 -9.97 -17.24
CA VAL A 124 -14.54 -10.86 -18.32
C VAL A 124 -15.25 -12.21 -18.20
N THR A 125 -15.98 -12.58 -19.24
CA THR A 125 -16.70 -13.86 -19.35
C THR A 125 -16.13 -14.72 -20.47
N GLU A 126 -16.57 -15.97 -20.60
CA GLU A 126 -16.18 -16.86 -21.72
C GLU A 126 -16.48 -16.28 -23.11
N ARG A 127 -17.38 -15.28 -23.20
CA ARG A 127 -17.77 -14.62 -24.46
C ARG A 127 -16.92 -13.40 -24.80
N THR A 128 -16.11 -12.93 -23.87
CA THR A 128 -15.33 -11.71 -24.04
C THR A 128 -14.28 -11.91 -25.13
N THR A 129 -14.28 -11.01 -26.12
CA THR A 129 -13.34 -11.05 -27.25
C THR A 129 -12.44 -9.82 -27.30
N THR A 130 -12.79 -8.75 -26.59
CA THR A 130 -12.02 -7.52 -26.52
C THR A 130 -11.87 -7.11 -25.06
N ILE A 131 -10.63 -6.87 -24.64
CA ILE A 131 -10.28 -6.49 -23.28
C ILE A 131 -9.85 -5.03 -23.26
N LEU A 132 -10.42 -4.25 -22.33
CA LEU A 132 -9.77 -3.05 -21.83
C LEU A 132 -8.96 -3.44 -20.58
N LEU A 133 -7.65 -3.35 -20.68
CA LEU A 133 -6.75 -3.61 -19.57
C LEU A 133 -6.40 -2.29 -18.89
N GLU A 134 -6.63 -2.23 -17.58
CA GLU A 134 -6.25 -1.15 -16.69
C GLU A 134 -4.97 -1.50 -15.93
N ALA A 135 -4.07 -0.52 -15.83
CA ALA A 135 -3.12 -0.42 -14.71
C ALA A 135 -3.14 1.03 -14.21
N ALA A 136 -3.37 1.23 -12.93
CA ALA A 136 -3.56 2.57 -12.36
C ALA A 136 -2.80 2.73 -11.04
N ASN A 137 -2.61 3.98 -10.63
CA ASN A 137 -2.10 4.35 -9.32
C ASN A 137 -3.22 5.07 -8.55
N PHE A 138 -3.54 4.58 -7.36
CA PHE A 138 -4.60 5.13 -6.52
C PHE A 138 -4.07 5.54 -5.15
N ASN A 139 -4.70 6.55 -4.55
CA ASN A 139 -4.37 7.03 -3.22
C ASN A 139 -4.61 5.94 -2.17
N ASN A 140 -3.55 5.55 -1.45
CA ASN A 140 -3.58 4.47 -0.46
C ASN A 140 -4.63 4.71 0.66
N GLY A 141 -4.71 5.92 1.19
CA GLY A 141 -5.66 6.27 2.25
C GLY A 141 -7.13 6.15 1.80
N SER A 142 -7.43 6.50 0.55
CA SER A 142 -8.76 6.30 -0.05
C SER A 142 -9.08 4.81 -0.20
N ILE A 143 -8.17 4.04 -0.80
CA ILE A 143 -8.34 2.59 -0.97
C ILE A 143 -8.53 1.88 0.37
N ARG A 144 -7.75 2.23 1.40
CA ARG A 144 -7.88 1.68 2.75
C ARG A 144 -9.26 1.96 3.33
N ARG A 145 -9.72 3.21 3.30
CA ARG A 145 -11.04 3.56 3.85
C ARG A 145 -12.17 2.86 3.10
N THR A 146 -12.09 2.79 1.77
CA THR A 146 -13.13 2.14 0.95
C THR A 146 -13.15 0.63 1.17
N SER A 147 -12.01 -0.05 1.09
CA SER A 147 -11.94 -1.51 1.28
C SER A 147 -12.40 -1.93 2.68
N PHE A 148 -11.93 -1.27 3.75
CA PHE A 148 -12.39 -1.56 5.11
C PHE A 148 -13.85 -1.17 5.34
N GLY A 149 -14.31 -0.04 4.80
CA GLY A 149 -15.69 0.42 4.94
C GLY A 149 -16.70 -0.51 4.26
N LEU A 150 -16.31 -1.16 3.17
CA LEU A 150 -17.15 -2.13 2.44
C LEU A 150 -16.90 -3.59 2.86
N GLY A 151 -15.91 -3.86 3.71
CA GLY A 151 -15.51 -5.24 4.06
C GLY A 151 -14.86 -6.02 2.91
N LEU A 152 -14.29 -5.31 1.92
CA LEU A 152 -13.73 -5.86 0.68
C LEU A 152 -12.20 -5.74 0.65
N VAL A 153 -11.50 -6.55 1.45
CA VAL A 153 -10.03 -6.60 1.42
C VAL A 153 -9.57 -7.68 0.44
N SER A 154 -8.83 -7.27 -0.60
CA SER A 154 -8.29 -8.14 -1.65
C SER A 154 -6.78 -8.00 -1.78
N GLU A 155 -6.15 -8.92 -2.54
CA GLU A 155 -4.74 -8.82 -2.90
C GLU A 155 -4.39 -7.50 -3.61
N ALA A 156 -5.32 -6.99 -4.42
CA ALA A 156 -5.19 -5.72 -5.12
C ALA A 156 -5.25 -4.54 -4.14
N SER A 157 -6.30 -4.47 -3.31
CA SER A 157 -6.49 -3.37 -2.37
C SER A 157 -5.37 -3.32 -1.32
N SER A 158 -4.87 -4.47 -0.87
CA SER A 158 -3.75 -4.56 0.07
C SER A 158 -2.44 -4.00 -0.50
N ARG A 159 -2.20 -4.12 -1.80
CA ARG A 159 -1.03 -3.52 -2.47
C ARG A 159 -1.19 -2.01 -2.63
N PHE A 160 -2.34 -1.55 -3.08
CA PHE A 160 -2.62 -0.12 -3.19
C PHE A 160 -2.55 0.61 -1.83
N ASP A 161 -3.00 -0.03 -0.74
CA ASP A 161 -2.89 0.49 0.64
C ASP A 161 -1.42 0.73 1.08
N LYS A 162 -0.45 0.06 0.45
CA LYS A 162 0.99 0.18 0.76
C LYS A 162 1.74 1.23 -0.09
N SER A 163 1.01 2.16 -0.72
CA SER A 163 1.60 3.27 -1.49
C SER A 163 2.50 2.81 -2.64
N LEU A 164 1.88 2.32 -3.71
CA LEU A 164 2.59 1.96 -4.94
C LEU A 164 3.13 3.20 -5.66
N SER A 165 4.23 3.00 -6.36
CA SER A 165 4.82 4.02 -7.23
C SER A 165 3.90 4.35 -8.41
N PRO A 166 3.77 5.62 -8.80
CA PRO A 166 3.05 6.00 -10.01
C PRO A 166 3.78 5.61 -11.30
N ASP A 167 5.02 5.10 -11.23
CA ASP A 167 5.75 4.58 -12.39
C ASP A 167 5.55 3.09 -12.65
N LEU A 168 4.98 2.34 -11.69
CA LEU A 168 4.68 0.91 -11.83
C LEU A 168 3.60 0.56 -12.89
N PRO A 169 2.55 1.36 -13.13
CA PRO A 169 1.50 1.01 -14.09
C PRO A 169 2.01 0.70 -15.50
N MET A 170 2.93 1.51 -16.03
CA MET A 170 3.41 1.40 -17.42
C MET A 170 4.20 0.12 -17.72
N PRO A 171 5.21 -0.31 -16.93
CA PRO A 171 5.87 -1.59 -17.16
C PRO A 171 4.93 -2.78 -16.95
N ALA A 172 4.05 -2.74 -15.95
CA ALA A 172 3.12 -3.83 -15.66
C ALA A 172 2.08 -4.04 -16.77
N ILE A 173 1.47 -2.96 -17.28
CA ILE A 173 0.48 -3.07 -18.36
C ILE A 173 1.12 -3.60 -19.65
N ARG A 174 2.36 -3.19 -19.96
CA ARG A 174 3.10 -3.73 -21.12
C ARG A 174 3.36 -5.23 -20.98
N ARG A 175 3.74 -5.67 -19.77
CA ARG A 175 3.93 -7.09 -19.47
C ARG A 175 2.65 -7.90 -19.67
N ALA A 176 1.54 -7.42 -19.11
CA ALA A 176 0.24 -8.08 -19.22
C ALA A 176 -0.28 -8.10 -20.67
N ILE A 177 -0.15 -7.01 -21.43
CA ILE A 177 -0.48 -6.97 -22.86
C ILE A 177 0.32 -8.03 -23.63
N GLY A 178 1.64 -8.13 -23.37
CA GLY A 178 2.50 -9.14 -23.99
C GLY A 178 2.02 -10.57 -23.73
N LEU A 179 1.69 -10.88 -22.47
CA LEU A 179 1.15 -12.19 -22.09
C LEU A 179 -0.24 -12.46 -22.70
N MET A 180 -1.11 -11.47 -22.81
CA MET A 180 -2.43 -11.64 -23.44
C MET A 180 -2.32 -11.90 -24.95
N VAL A 181 -1.36 -11.26 -25.62
CA VAL A 181 -1.04 -11.54 -27.02
C VAL A 181 -0.52 -12.97 -27.18
N GLU A 182 0.43 -13.36 -26.33
CA GLU A 182 1.09 -14.67 -26.40
C GLU A 182 0.16 -15.84 -26.03
N LEU A 183 -0.58 -15.71 -24.93
CA LEU A 183 -1.30 -16.82 -24.29
C LEU A 183 -2.80 -16.85 -24.57
N ALA A 184 -3.40 -15.71 -24.97
CA ALA A 184 -4.81 -15.62 -25.30
C ALA A 184 -5.07 -15.35 -26.81
N GLY A 185 -4.01 -15.29 -27.62
CA GLY A 185 -4.11 -15.04 -29.07
C GLY A 185 -4.57 -13.63 -29.45
N GLY A 186 -4.59 -12.71 -28.48
CA GLY A 186 -5.07 -11.34 -28.68
C GLY A 186 -4.16 -10.52 -29.59
N LYS A 187 -4.70 -9.43 -30.13
CA LYS A 187 -3.96 -8.42 -30.90
C LYS A 187 -3.99 -7.10 -30.15
N ALA A 188 -2.83 -6.68 -29.66
CA ALA A 188 -2.67 -5.40 -29.02
C ALA A 188 -2.91 -4.27 -30.04
N THR A 189 -3.69 -3.29 -29.61
CA THR A 189 -3.98 -2.11 -30.42
C THR A 189 -2.82 -1.12 -30.33
N ARG A 190 -2.76 -0.16 -31.25
CA ARG A 190 -1.63 0.78 -31.29
C ARG A 190 -1.74 1.78 -30.14
N GLY A 191 -0.74 1.76 -29.25
CA GLY A 191 -0.59 2.72 -28.17
C GLY A 191 -1.23 2.24 -26.86
N ILE A 192 -0.83 2.89 -25.77
CA ILE A 192 -1.42 2.76 -24.44
C ILE A 192 -1.86 4.17 -24.08
N VAL A 193 -3.12 4.34 -23.68
CA VAL A 193 -3.59 5.61 -23.13
C VAL A 193 -2.93 5.78 -21.77
N ASP A 194 -2.22 6.87 -21.55
CA ASP A 194 -1.49 7.16 -20.31
C ASP A 194 -1.84 8.57 -19.84
N VAL A 195 -2.70 8.67 -18.83
CA VAL A 195 -3.13 9.94 -18.24
C VAL A 195 -2.43 10.08 -16.89
N TYR A 196 -1.49 11.02 -16.79
CA TYR A 196 -0.61 11.18 -15.63
C TYR A 196 -0.59 12.62 -15.08
N PRO A 197 -1.72 13.13 -14.53
CA PRO A 197 -1.81 14.47 -13.96
C PRO A 197 -1.05 14.61 -12.64
N GLY A 198 -0.84 13.51 -11.90
CA GLY A 198 -0.11 13.49 -10.63
C GLY A 198 1.42 13.44 -10.79
N PHE A 199 1.96 13.71 -11.98
CA PHE A 199 3.40 13.72 -12.20
C PHE A 199 4.05 14.93 -11.52
N ALA A 200 4.84 14.68 -10.48
CA ALA A 200 5.54 15.72 -9.73
C ALA A 200 6.96 16.02 -10.26
N GLY A 201 7.35 15.42 -11.40
CA GLY A 201 8.75 15.45 -11.88
C GLY A 201 9.56 14.25 -11.40
N GLU A 202 10.82 14.18 -11.82
CA GLU A 202 11.79 13.22 -11.26
C GLU A 202 11.99 13.51 -9.76
N SER A 203 12.03 12.46 -8.94
CA SER A 203 12.33 12.64 -7.51
C SER A 203 13.70 13.29 -7.37
N GLU A 204 13.78 14.38 -6.60
CA GLU A 204 15.07 15.03 -6.36
C GLU A 204 16.04 14.03 -5.71
N PRO A 205 17.29 13.94 -6.21
CA PRO A 205 18.30 13.09 -5.60
C PRO A 205 18.54 13.48 -4.13
N VAL A 206 18.68 12.48 -3.27
CA VAL A 206 18.95 12.68 -1.85
C VAL A 206 20.46 12.82 -1.66
N LEU A 207 20.89 13.90 -0.99
CA LEU A 207 22.28 14.10 -0.60
C LEU A 207 22.61 13.26 0.64
N LEU A 208 23.58 12.36 0.52
CA LEU A 208 24.13 11.58 1.63
C LEU A 208 25.60 11.91 1.82
N THR A 209 25.98 12.23 3.06
CA THR A 209 27.38 12.50 3.44
C THR A 209 27.91 11.39 4.32
N GLU A 210 29.20 11.08 4.20
CA GLU A 210 29.89 10.13 5.08
C GLU A 210 29.72 10.49 6.56
N ARG A 211 29.80 11.79 6.86
CA ARG A 211 29.58 12.32 8.21
C ARG A 211 28.19 11.97 8.73
N ARG A 212 27.14 12.12 7.93
CA ARG A 212 25.76 11.83 8.37
C ARG A 212 25.61 10.35 8.68
N ALA A 213 26.07 9.48 7.80
CA ALA A 213 26.04 8.04 8.01
C ALA A 213 26.76 7.64 9.31
N SER A 214 27.96 8.20 9.53
CA SER A 214 28.78 7.88 10.70
C SER A 214 28.19 8.42 12.00
N GLN A 215 27.52 9.57 11.96
CA GLN A 215 26.79 10.12 13.11
C GLN A 215 25.61 9.25 13.55
N VAL A 216 24.88 8.65 12.59
CA VAL A 216 23.70 7.82 12.87
C VAL A 216 24.13 6.41 13.29
N LEU A 217 25.11 5.82 12.58
CA LEU A 217 25.54 4.43 12.82
C LEU A 217 26.62 4.31 13.90
N GLY A 218 27.24 5.41 14.31
CA GLY A 218 28.29 5.39 15.33
C GLY A 218 29.59 4.75 14.88
N MET A 219 29.81 4.60 13.56
CA MET A 219 31.04 4.08 12.97
C MET A 219 31.28 4.61 11.56
N ASP A 220 32.54 4.71 11.17
CA ASP A 220 32.95 5.18 9.84
C ASP A 220 33.06 4.00 8.87
N PHE A 221 32.27 4.02 7.79
CA PHE A 221 32.29 2.99 6.75
C PHE A 221 33.12 3.35 5.52
N GLY A 222 33.49 4.62 5.34
CA GLY A 222 34.05 5.12 4.09
C GLY A 222 32.98 5.34 3.02
N ILE A 223 33.05 6.47 2.31
CA ILE A 223 32.07 6.79 1.24
C ILE A 223 31.99 5.72 0.14
N ALA A 224 33.10 5.01 -0.13
CA ALA A 224 33.16 3.96 -1.15
C ALA A 224 32.32 2.72 -0.77
N ARG A 225 32.34 2.31 0.49
CA ARG A 225 31.54 1.17 0.99
C ARG A 225 30.07 1.53 1.03
N ILE A 226 29.76 2.76 1.46
CA ILE A 226 28.40 3.33 1.43
C ILE A 226 27.84 3.27 0.01
N ARG A 227 28.60 3.77 -0.97
CA ARG A 227 28.23 3.75 -2.38
C ARG A 227 27.96 2.33 -2.88
N GLN A 228 28.87 1.39 -2.61
CA GLN A 228 28.73 0.00 -3.05
C GLN A 228 27.46 -0.66 -2.49
N ALA A 229 27.13 -0.41 -1.22
CA ALA A 229 25.93 -0.94 -0.59
C ALA A 229 24.66 -0.43 -1.30
N LEU A 230 24.58 0.88 -1.56
CA LEU A 230 23.45 1.49 -2.25
C LEU A 230 23.35 1.06 -3.72
N GLU A 231 24.46 0.99 -4.46
CA GLU A 231 24.45 0.54 -5.85
C GLU A 231 24.02 -0.93 -5.97
N SER A 232 24.34 -1.79 -5.00
CA SER A 232 23.89 -3.20 -4.97
C SER A 232 22.37 -3.35 -4.85
N LEU A 233 21.70 -2.32 -4.32
CA LEU A 233 20.24 -2.23 -4.19
C LEU A 233 19.58 -1.54 -5.39
N GLY A 234 20.36 -1.12 -6.38
CA GLY A 234 19.89 -0.46 -7.59
C GLY A 234 19.76 1.07 -7.48
N PHE A 235 20.25 1.70 -6.41
CA PHE A 235 20.32 3.16 -6.34
C PHE A 235 21.43 3.71 -7.24
N GLU A 236 21.15 4.79 -7.97
CA GLU A 236 22.18 5.46 -8.75
C GLU A 236 22.91 6.49 -7.88
N CYS A 237 24.21 6.30 -7.69
CA CYS A 237 25.02 7.14 -6.80
C CYS A 237 26.02 7.99 -7.59
N ALA A 238 25.74 9.30 -7.70
CA ALA A 238 26.64 10.25 -8.33
C ALA A 238 27.55 10.94 -7.28
N PRO A 239 28.89 10.82 -7.37
CA PRO A 239 29.79 11.54 -6.47
C PRO A 239 29.64 13.06 -6.60
N LYS A 240 29.46 13.76 -5.49
CA LYS A 240 29.49 15.24 -5.43
C LYS A 240 30.84 15.76 -4.94
N SER A 241 31.48 15.00 -4.04
CA SER A 241 32.82 15.26 -3.53
C SER A 241 33.46 13.94 -3.06
N SER A 242 34.62 14.00 -2.41
CA SER A 242 35.28 12.82 -1.84
C SER A 242 34.55 12.22 -0.63
N SER A 243 33.52 12.87 -0.09
CA SER A 243 32.79 12.42 1.10
C SER A 243 31.26 12.58 0.98
N GLU A 244 30.75 12.82 -0.24
CA GLU A 244 29.33 13.08 -0.50
C GLU A 244 28.83 12.40 -1.78
N LEU A 245 27.62 11.85 -1.69
CA LEU A 245 26.89 11.21 -2.78
C LEU A 245 25.55 11.92 -3.01
N SER A 246 25.23 12.15 -4.27
CA SER A 246 23.88 12.47 -4.73
C SER A 246 23.23 11.17 -5.19
N VAL A 247 22.21 10.72 -4.48
CA VAL A 247 21.62 9.39 -4.67
C VAL A 247 20.23 9.54 -5.31
N SER A 248 20.08 9.04 -6.53
CA SER A 248 18.77 8.96 -7.19
C SER A 248 18.02 7.74 -6.68
N ILE A 249 16.78 7.94 -6.24
CA ILE A 249 15.97 6.91 -5.63
C ILE A 249 15.22 6.13 -6.73
N PRO A 250 15.37 4.80 -6.80
CA PRO A 250 14.61 4.00 -7.75
C PRO A 250 13.10 4.13 -7.52
N TYR A 251 12.31 4.16 -8.59
CA TYR A 251 10.87 4.41 -8.49
C TYR A 251 10.11 3.43 -7.60
N TRP A 252 10.64 2.21 -7.38
CA TRP A 252 10.04 1.19 -6.51
C TRP A 252 10.32 1.38 -5.02
N ARG A 253 11.18 2.34 -4.64
CA ARG A 253 11.53 2.68 -3.24
C ARG A 253 10.77 3.92 -2.76
N THR A 254 9.45 3.82 -2.73
CA THR A 254 8.55 4.92 -2.31
C THR A 254 8.69 5.31 -0.83
N ASP A 255 9.36 4.47 -0.05
CA ASP A 255 9.70 4.64 1.36
C ASP A 255 10.90 5.57 1.60
N VAL A 256 11.85 5.64 0.65
CA VAL A 256 13.11 6.40 0.81
C VAL A 256 12.93 7.84 0.36
N LYS A 257 13.06 8.78 1.29
CA LYS A 257 12.81 10.22 1.07
C LYS A 257 13.89 11.13 1.66
N MET A 258 14.73 10.63 2.55
CA MET A 258 15.78 11.40 3.20
C MET A 258 17.06 10.61 3.42
N ALA A 259 18.11 11.32 3.84
CA ALA A 259 19.42 10.74 4.06
C ALA A 259 19.40 9.59 5.08
N ASP A 260 18.55 9.68 6.11
CA ASP A 260 18.49 8.66 7.16
C ASP A 260 17.90 7.34 6.65
N ASP A 261 16.95 7.40 5.70
CA ASP A 261 16.42 6.21 5.04
C ASP A 261 17.53 5.50 4.24
N LEU A 262 18.40 6.27 3.57
CA LEU A 262 19.58 5.71 2.89
C LEU A 262 20.59 5.12 3.89
N VAL A 263 20.74 5.72 5.07
CA VAL A 263 21.61 5.20 6.12
C VAL A 263 21.10 3.86 6.64
N GLU A 264 19.79 3.69 6.78
CA GLU A 264 19.18 2.39 7.10
C GLU A 264 19.51 1.33 6.04
N GLU A 265 19.38 1.68 4.75
CA GLU A 265 19.73 0.76 3.66
C GLU A 265 21.19 0.34 3.69
N VAL A 266 22.10 1.27 3.97
CA VAL A 266 23.52 1.00 4.15
C VAL A 266 23.75 0.06 5.33
N ALA A 267 23.15 0.35 6.49
CA ALA A 267 23.29 -0.48 7.69
C ALA A 267 22.79 -1.91 7.45
N ARG A 268 21.65 -2.06 6.78
CA ARG A 268 21.02 -3.36 6.52
C ARG A 268 21.86 -4.23 5.58
N ILE A 269 22.51 -3.61 4.60
CA ILE A 269 23.35 -4.34 3.63
C ILE A 269 24.74 -4.65 4.20
N ILE A 270 25.30 -3.75 5.00
CA ILE A 270 26.57 -3.99 5.66
C ILE A 270 26.43 -5.00 6.80
N GLY A 271 25.29 -5.00 7.49
CA GLY A 271 25.00 -5.86 8.62
C GLY A 271 24.96 -5.09 9.93
N TYR A 272 23.87 -5.25 10.68
CA TYR A 272 23.69 -4.56 11.96
C TYR A 272 24.68 -5.08 13.01
N ASP A 273 25.16 -6.32 12.86
CA ASP A 273 26.17 -6.93 13.73
C ASP A 273 27.53 -6.21 13.69
N GLU A 274 27.80 -5.45 12.62
CA GLU A 274 29.02 -4.64 12.51
C GLU A 274 28.94 -3.35 13.33
N ILE A 275 27.74 -2.93 13.75
CA ILE A 275 27.52 -1.68 14.50
C ILE A 275 27.99 -1.88 15.95
N PRO A 276 28.96 -1.10 16.44
CA PRO A 276 29.53 -1.30 17.77
C PRO A 276 28.52 -0.95 18.87
N THR A 277 28.42 -1.82 19.86
CA THR A 277 27.72 -1.47 21.11
C THR A 277 28.59 -0.52 21.92
N THR A 278 28.16 0.74 22.04
CA THR A 278 28.86 1.75 22.81
C THR A 278 27.96 2.32 23.91
N ARG A 279 28.58 2.83 24.98
CA ARG A 279 27.84 3.60 25.99
C ARG A 279 27.61 5.00 25.46
N LEU A 280 26.49 5.61 25.83
CA LEU A 280 26.26 7.04 25.58
C LEU A 280 27.41 7.84 26.21
N SER A 281 27.96 8.78 25.45
CA SER A 281 29.11 9.60 25.85
C SER A 281 28.75 10.79 26.73
N GLY A 282 27.45 11.04 26.96
CA GLY A 282 26.95 12.12 27.79
C GLY A 282 27.17 11.87 29.28
N GLU A 283 27.20 12.96 30.05
CA GLU A 283 27.20 12.87 31.51
C GLU A 283 25.93 12.18 32.00
N ILE A 284 26.07 11.33 33.01
CA ILE A 284 24.91 10.72 33.67
C ILE A 284 24.11 11.86 34.31
N PRO A 285 22.82 12.05 33.94
CA PRO A 285 22.00 13.08 34.55
C PRO A 285 21.98 12.93 36.07
N HIS A 286 21.94 14.05 36.79
CA HIS A 286 21.78 14.01 38.24
C HIS A 286 20.49 13.28 38.59
N HIS A 287 20.56 12.41 39.60
CA HIS A 287 19.38 11.75 40.13
C HIS A 287 18.43 12.80 40.71
N GLU A 288 17.26 12.96 40.10
CA GLU A 288 16.16 13.73 40.65
C GLU A 288 15.36 12.82 41.60
N PRO A 289 15.32 13.12 42.91
CA PRO A 289 14.51 12.34 43.84
C PRO A 289 13.05 12.38 43.43
N ALA A 290 12.39 11.22 43.47
CA ALA A 290 10.94 11.08 43.33
C ALA A 290 10.34 10.63 44.67
N PRO A 291 10.08 11.55 45.63
CA PRO A 291 9.64 11.18 46.98
C PRO A 291 8.33 10.40 46.99
N LEU A 292 7.38 10.73 46.12
CA LEU A 292 6.09 10.03 46.02
C LEU A 292 6.24 8.60 45.49
N ALA A 293 7.12 8.39 44.50
CA ALA A 293 7.44 7.05 44.02
C ALA A 293 8.10 6.24 45.14
N SER A 294 9.11 6.81 45.81
CA SER A 294 9.80 6.17 46.93
C SER A 294 8.85 5.82 48.08
N LEU A 295 7.91 6.72 48.40
CA LEU A 295 6.88 6.46 49.40
C LEU A 295 5.93 5.34 48.95
N ARG A 296 5.53 5.31 47.68
CA ARG A 296 4.68 4.24 47.12
C ARG A 296 5.31 2.87 47.28
N GLU A 297 6.60 2.75 46.97
CA GLU A 297 7.37 1.50 47.12
C GLU A 297 7.44 1.08 48.60
N ARG A 298 7.76 2.01 49.50
CA ARG A 298 7.77 1.75 50.94
C ARG A 298 6.41 1.30 51.49
N ILE A 299 5.32 1.91 51.03
CA ILE A 299 3.96 1.50 51.40
C ILE A 299 3.67 0.08 50.91
N ARG A 300 4.07 -0.25 49.68
CA ARG A 300 3.92 -1.60 49.14
C ARG A 300 4.65 -2.63 50.01
N ASP A 301 5.91 -2.39 50.35
CA ASP A 301 6.71 -3.28 51.20
C ASP A 301 6.07 -3.50 52.58
N ILE A 302 5.54 -2.44 53.18
CA ILE A 302 4.83 -2.53 54.47
C ILE A 302 3.56 -3.37 54.34
N LEU A 303 2.73 -3.15 53.30
CA LEU A 303 1.50 -3.90 53.09
C LEU A 303 1.77 -5.39 52.86
N VAL A 304 2.80 -5.72 52.07
CA VAL A 304 3.27 -7.10 51.88
C VAL A 304 3.75 -7.70 53.20
N GLY A 305 4.53 -6.96 53.99
CA GLY A 305 4.98 -7.38 55.32
C GLY A 305 3.84 -7.64 56.31
N CYS A 306 2.69 -6.98 56.12
CA CYS A 306 1.46 -7.21 56.88
C CYS A 306 0.59 -8.36 56.35
N GLY A 307 1.04 -9.09 55.32
CA GLY A 307 0.32 -10.25 54.75
C GLY A 307 -0.66 -9.91 53.63
N MET A 308 -0.65 -8.68 53.09
CA MET A 308 -1.45 -8.33 51.92
C MET A 308 -0.80 -8.85 50.63
N GLN A 309 -1.62 -9.20 49.65
CA GLN A 309 -1.17 -9.57 48.31
C GLN A 309 -1.49 -8.45 47.33
N GLU A 310 -0.47 -7.94 46.63
CA GLU A 310 -0.68 -6.95 45.57
C GLU A 310 -1.36 -7.60 44.36
N ILE A 311 -2.33 -6.87 43.80
CA ILE A 311 -3.00 -7.23 42.54
C ILE A 311 -2.93 -6.06 41.56
N ILE A 312 -2.80 -6.37 40.29
CA ILE A 312 -2.99 -5.40 39.20
C ILE A 312 -4.42 -5.61 38.67
N SER A 313 -5.30 -4.65 38.91
CA SER A 313 -6.71 -4.73 38.51
C SER A 313 -6.95 -4.07 37.14
N TYR A 314 -8.06 -4.42 36.50
CA TYR A 314 -8.47 -3.76 35.26
C TYR A 314 -8.94 -2.34 35.53
N SER A 315 -8.45 -1.39 34.74
CA SER A 315 -8.89 0.01 34.79
C SER A 315 -10.30 0.20 34.21
N LEU A 316 -10.72 -0.69 33.30
CA LEU A 316 -12.05 -0.68 32.71
C LEU A 316 -13.04 -1.43 33.62
N THR A 317 -14.18 -0.80 33.86
CA THR A 317 -15.27 -1.38 34.64
C THR A 317 -16.61 -0.98 34.03
N SER A 318 -17.67 -1.69 34.40
CA SER A 318 -19.03 -1.36 33.96
C SER A 318 -19.68 -0.36 34.91
N GLN A 319 -20.63 0.41 34.37
CA GLN A 319 -21.45 1.32 35.19
C GLN A 319 -22.14 0.57 36.34
N HIS A 320 -22.60 -0.65 36.09
CA HIS A 320 -23.23 -1.51 37.11
C HIS A 320 -22.30 -1.80 38.31
N VAL A 321 -21.00 -2.01 38.09
CA VAL A 321 -20.05 -2.22 39.18
C VAL A 321 -19.80 -0.91 39.94
N LEU A 322 -19.72 0.22 39.24
CA LEU A 322 -19.56 1.54 39.86
C LEU A 322 -20.77 1.91 40.73
N ASP A 323 -22.00 1.61 40.28
CA ASP A 323 -23.23 1.89 41.00
C ASP A 323 -23.34 1.14 42.34
N ARG A 324 -22.56 0.05 42.52
CA ARG A 324 -22.45 -0.70 43.78
C ARG A 324 -21.51 -0.04 44.79
N THR A 325 -20.80 1.01 44.40
CA THR A 325 -19.87 1.75 45.25
C THR A 325 -20.49 3.07 45.70
N ARG A 326 -19.90 3.74 46.71
CA ARG A 326 -20.31 5.10 47.11
C ARG A 326 -19.59 6.18 46.29
N TYR A 327 -19.33 5.91 45.02
CA TYR A 327 -18.60 6.83 44.16
C TYR A 327 -19.44 8.08 43.90
N SER A 328 -18.97 9.22 44.40
CA SER A 328 -19.57 10.56 44.18
C SER A 328 -18.62 11.48 43.42
N GLY A 329 -17.67 10.90 42.68
CA GLY A 329 -16.66 11.63 41.93
C GLY A 329 -17.16 12.11 40.57
N GLU A 330 -16.21 12.42 39.69
CA GLU A 330 -16.47 12.88 38.32
C GLU A 330 -17.12 11.80 37.45
N THR A 331 -17.81 12.23 36.39
CA THR A 331 -18.45 11.34 35.42
C THR A 331 -17.43 10.37 34.78
N PRO A 332 -17.68 9.05 34.78
CA PRO A 332 -16.79 8.08 34.16
C PRO A 332 -16.63 8.30 32.65
N ILE A 333 -15.40 8.12 32.14
CA ILE A 333 -15.10 8.21 30.71
C ILE A 333 -15.44 6.87 30.04
N ARG A 334 -16.31 6.91 29.03
CA ARG A 334 -16.67 5.73 28.24
C ARG A 334 -15.70 5.50 27.10
N VAL A 335 -15.31 4.23 26.91
CA VAL A 335 -14.57 3.78 25.73
C VAL A 335 -15.54 3.68 24.55
N ALA A 336 -15.16 4.21 23.38
CA ALA A 336 -16.02 4.25 22.20
C ALA A 336 -16.29 2.87 21.58
N ASN A 337 -15.30 1.97 21.65
CA ASN A 337 -15.30 0.64 21.06
C ASN A 337 -14.85 -0.44 22.08
N PRO A 338 -15.59 -0.64 23.18
CA PRO A 338 -15.19 -1.58 24.22
C PRO A 338 -15.30 -3.03 23.72
N LEU A 339 -14.32 -3.86 24.03
CA LEU A 339 -14.34 -5.29 23.69
C LEU A 339 -15.38 -6.07 24.51
N SER A 340 -15.72 -5.59 25.72
CA SER A 340 -16.74 -6.14 26.61
C SER A 340 -17.56 -5.03 27.24
N ARG A 341 -18.84 -5.30 27.50
CA ARG A 341 -19.79 -4.32 28.09
C ARG A 341 -19.60 -4.11 29.59
#